data_AF-A0A932R2V5-F1
#
_entry.id   AF-A0A932R2V5-F1
#
_cell.length_a   1.000
_cell.length_b   1.000
_cell.length_c   1.000
_cell.angle_alpha   90.00
_cell.angle_beta   90.00
_cell.angle_gamma   90.00
#
_symmetry.space_group_name_H-M   'P 1'
#
loop_
_entity.id
_entity.type
_entity.pdbx_description
1 polymer ?
#
loop_
_entity_poly.entity_id
_entity_poly.type
_entity_poly.pdbx_seq_one_letter_code
_entity_poly.pdbx_strand_id
1 'polypeptide(L)'
;MFENWWGKKINNKKSESAELTVEDLNVLWRERMSKVLVELKLEYTRPDDGLSPDYHELEKELIELAHLEQKRNETLYGKVESKIRAMAKQAKRNFLPMSLVGLLGLSLQYFGDQSQVKVKKPAAAPTAPIATFKPISNQIQLILQRSHDLPFSEKKFDFETNISIEKGGFNIDKSTIEIILTETLPKGLVENINDIIYEDKLIPILDQYNKKNVYEVAHTLRMPGQIIFSKGAVRAQPRYILGHAICHEAGHSADWLGNRRLSAEDRINLFKLVTARVQSGDRYKSVYVESITNKNKAEQVVDRSTEYFADIVAAWLSEDYGKLTQQDKNIVENVVIKIDPMFDRQKALNKRNKIIAEFDKKRLAEGTYVETDFE
;
A
#
# COMPACT_ATOMS: atom_id res chain seq x y z
N MET A 1 -28.20 -4.32 55.83
CA MET A 1 -26.82 -4.24 55.29
C MET A 1 -26.86 -4.28 53.77
N PHE A 2 -27.54 -3.30 53.21
CA PHE A 2 -27.82 -3.01 51.81
C PHE A 2 -28.22 -1.53 51.78
N GLU A 3 -27.90 -0.83 50.69
CA GLU A 3 -28.26 0.57 50.37
C GLU A 3 -27.50 1.70 51.09
N ASN A 4 -26.63 2.41 50.34
CA ASN A 4 -26.52 3.89 50.28
C ASN A 4 -25.18 4.33 49.68
N TRP A 5 -25.09 4.48 48.36
CA TRP A 5 -24.16 5.46 47.76
C TRP A 5 -24.45 5.76 46.27
N TRP A 6 -25.70 6.15 45.97
CA TRP A 6 -26.02 6.82 44.71
C TRP A 6 -26.91 8.03 45.02
N GLY A 7 -26.40 9.23 44.73
CA GLY A 7 -27.17 10.48 44.74
C GLY A 7 -26.66 11.57 45.70
N LYS A 8 -25.62 12.32 45.28
CA LYS A 8 -25.51 13.78 45.48
C LYS A 8 -24.18 14.33 44.93
N LYS A 9 -24.24 14.85 43.71
CA LYS A 9 -23.54 16.04 43.16
C LYS A 9 -23.37 15.89 41.64
N ILE A 10 -24.49 15.96 40.93
CA ILE A 10 -24.49 16.58 39.60
C ILE A 10 -24.81 18.05 39.88
N ASN A 11 -23.77 18.89 39.89
CA ASN A 11 -23.92 20.32 39.75
C ASN A 11 -22.63 20.89 39.15
N ASN A 12 -22.79 21.40 37.93
CA ASN A 12 -22.01 22.46 37.29
C ASN A 12 -20.48 22.42 37.44
N LYS A 13 -19.81 21.75 36.49
CA LYS A 13 -18.70 22.36 35.76
C LYS A 13 -18.88 22.07 34.27
N LYS A 14 -19.13 23.12 33.49
CA LYS A 14 -18.91 23.12 32.05
C LYS A 14 -17.49 22.60 31.83
N SER A 15 -17.34 21.50 31.10
CA SER A 15 -16.04 21.14 30.53
C SER A 15 -15.75 22.18 29.45
N GLU A 16 -14.96 23.19 29.81
CA GLU A 16 -14.32 24.03 28.81
C GLU A 16 -13.42 23.11 27.99
N SER A 17 -13.88 22.77 26.78
CA SER A 17 -13.05 22.21 25.73
C SER A 17 -12.05 23.29 25.36
N ALA A 18 -10.80 23.14 25.80
CA ALA A 18 -9.74 24.02 25.36
C ALA A 18 -9.53 23.77 23.86
N GLU A 19 -9.88 24.75 23.03
CA GLU A 19 -9.47 24.80 21.64
C GLU A 19 -7.93 24.84 21.63
N LEU A 20 -7.29 23.86 21.00
CA LEU A 20 -5.85 23.97 20.72
C LEU A 20 -5.67 25.18 19.81
N THR A 21 -4.99 26.18 20.32
CA THR A 21 -4.62 27.35 19.56
C THR A 21 -3.55 26.96 18.54
N VAL A 22 -3.34 27.81 17.53
CA VAL A 22 -2.19 27.67 16.61
C VAL A 22 -0.88 27.57 17.41
N GLU A 23 -0.80 28.24 18.56
CA GLU A 23 0.35 28.17 19.45
C GLU A 23 0.53 26.77 20.06
N ASP A 24 -0.54 26.10 20.47
CA ASP A 24 -0.49 24.75 21.04
C ASP A 24 -0.08 23.69 20.01
N LEU A 25 -0.55 23.84 18.76
CA LEU A 25 -0.13 22.99 17.65
C LEU A 25 1.35 23.25 17.28
N ASN A 26 1.79 24.49 17.34
CA ASN A 26 3.20 24.86 17.16
C ASN A 26 4.07 24.24 18.27
N VAL A 27 3.60 24.19 19.51
CA VAL A 27 4.32 23.51 20.61
C VAL A 27 4.44 22.01 20.35
N LEU A 28 3.34 21.32 20.02
CA LEU A 28 3.35 19.87 19.75
C LEU A 28 4.24 19.50 18.56
N TRP A 29 4.23 20.33 17.52
CA TRP A 29 5.08 20.11 16.37
C TRP A 29 6.55 20.40 16.68
N ARG A 30 6.87 21.46 17.46
CA ARG A 30 8.24 21.72 17.96
C ARG A 30 8.74 20.57 18.83
N GLU A 31 7.90 19.99 19.68
CA GLU A 31 8.26 18.81 20.48
C GLU A 31 8.57 17.58 19.60
N ARG A 32 7.78 17.38 18.54
CA ARG A 32 8.01 16.28 17.59
C ARG A 32 9.28 16.48 16.77
N MET A 33 9.51 17.69 16.28
CA MET A 33 10.73 18.05 15.55
C MET A 33 11.96 18.01 16.47
N SER A 34 11.83 18.42 17.73
CA SER A 34 12.91 18.32 18.72
C SER A 34 13.29 16.86 18.98
N LYS A 35 12.34 15.93 19.02
CA LYS A 35 12.64 14.48 19.10
C LYS A 35 13.37 13.97 17.87
N VAL A 36 12.93 14.35 16.67
CA VAL A 36 13.61 13.99 15.41
C VAL A 36 15.04 14.54 15.37
N LEU A 37 15.24 15.79 15.79
CA LEU A 37 16.57 16.41 15.85
C LEU A 37 17.47 15.73 16.89
N VAL A 38 16.93 15.30 18.05
CA VAL A 38 17.68 14.53 19.04
C VAL A 38 18.09 13.15 18.49
N GLU A 39 17.20 12.48 17.77
CA GLU A 39 17.49 11.19 17.11
C GLU A 39 18.57 11.35 16.03
N LEU A 40 18.50 12.39 15.21
CA LEU A 40 19.53 12.72 14.20
C LEU A 40 20.87 13.12 14.84
N LYS A 41 20.84 13.88 15.94
CA LYS A 41 22.06 14.26 16.67
C LYS A 41 22.77 13.02 17.20
N LEU A 42 22.03 12.03 17.70
CA LEU A 42 22.58 10.74 18.13
C LEU A 42 23.12 9.93 16.94
N GLU A 43 22.52 10.05 15.75
CA GLU A 43 22.94 9.38 14.51
C GLU A 43 24.24 9.94 13.91
N TYR A 44 24.51 11.24 14.07
CA TYR A 44 25.66 11.93 13.46
C TYR A 44 26.75 12.38 14.46
N THR A 45 26.62 12.05 15.74
CA THR A 45 27.70 12.22 16.71
C THR A 45 28.68 11.05 16.56
N ARG A 46 29.88 11.30 16.02
CA ARG A 46 30.94 10.28 16.00
C ARG A 46 31.59 10.19 17.38
N PRO A 47 32.04 8.99 17.82
CA PRO A 47 32.60 8.80 19.16
C PRO A 47 33.78 9.74 19.49
N ASP A 48 34.57 10.13 18.49
CA ASP A 48 35.87 10.79 18.73
C ASP A 48 35.98 12.23 18.19
N ASP A 49 35.04 12.70 17.34
CA ASP A 49 35.26 13.93 16.55
C ASP A 49 34.14 14.99 16.64
N GLY A 50 33.10 14.78 17.45
CA GLY A 50 31.93 15.66 17.50
C GLY A 50 30.94 15.45 16.35
N LEU A 51 30.08 16.46 16.09
CA LEU A 51 29.03 16.39 15.06
C LEU A 51 29.64 16.52 13.66
N SER A 52 29.25 15.63 12.74
CA SER A 52 29.67 15.72 11.33
C SER A 52 29.28 17.07 10.70
N PRO A 53 30.10 17.68 9.82
CA PRO A 53 29.69 18.85 9.03
C PRO A 53 28.35 18.63 8.30
N ASP A 54 28.09 17.40 7.86
CA ASP A 54 26.83 17.00 7.21
C ASP A 54 25.61 17.12 8.14
N TYR A 55 25.79 17.01 9.47
CA TYR A 55 24.71 17.20 10.44
C TYR A 55 24.22 18.64 10.44
N HIS A 56 25.13 19.61 10.37
CA HIS A 56 24.74 21.02 10.37
C HIS A 56 24.02 21.44 9.09
N GLU A 57 24.36 20.82 7.95
CA GLU A 57 23.66 21.04 6.69
C GLU A 57 22.26 20.40 6.70
N LEU A 58 22.13 19.16 7.18
CA LEU A 58 20.84 18.49 7.39
C LEU A 58 19.95 19.19 8.42
N GLU A 59 20.52 19.65 9.52
CA GLU A 59 19.82 20.42 10.55
C GLU A 59 19.25 21.71 9.95
N LYS A 60 20.02 22.39 9.09
CA LYS A 60 19.59 23.59 8.38
C LYS A 60 18.46 23.30 7.38
N GLU A 61 18.57 22.25 6.57
CA GLU A 61 17.53 21.84 5.62
C GLU A 61 16.24 21.42 6.33
N LEU A 62 16.34 20.68 7.43
CA LEU A 62 15.19 20.27 8.23
C LEU A 62 14.51 21.46 8.90
N ILE A 63 15.28 22.42 9.41
CA ILE A 63 14.75 23.69 9.93
C ILE A 63 14.05 24.49 8.81
N GLU A 64 14.57 24.48 7.59
CA GLU A 64 13.95 25.17 6.46
C GLU A 64 12.66 24.50 5.98
N LEU A 65 12.65 23.16 5.85
CA LEU A 65 11.44 22.38 5.57
C LEU A 65 10.40 22.55 6.67
N ALA A 66 10.84 22.59 7.93
CA ALA A 66 10.03 22.89 9.08
C ALA A 66 9.32 24.26 8.93
N HIS A 67 10.07 25.32 8.61
CA HIS A 67 9.49 26.65 8.39
C HIS A 67 8.56 26.69 7.16
N LEU A 68 8.89 25.99 6.08
CA LEU A 68 8.05 25.90 4.88
C LEU A 68 6.73 25.17 5.15
N GLU A 69 6.77 24.09 5.93
CA GLU A 69 5.60 23.32 6.31
C GLU A 69 4.75 24.06 7.34
N GLN A 70 5.36 24.76 8.30
CA GLN A 70 4.68 25.69 9.19
C GLN A 70 3.95 26.79 8.40
N LYS A 71 4.65 27.45 7.46
CA LYS A 71 4.07 28.50 6.61
C LYS A 71 2.96 27.97 5.69
N ARG A 72 3.11 26.75 5.18
CA ARG A 72 2.10 26.05 4.38
C ARG A 72 0.87 25.70 5.21
N ASN A 73 1.06 25.21 6.43
CA ASN A 73 -0.01 24.89 7.37
C ASN A 73 -0.74 26.15 7.82
N GLU A 74 -0.05 27.22 8.21
CA GLU A 74 -0.64 28.52 8.51
C GLU A 74 -1.50 29.04 7.34
N THR A 75 -1.03 28.84 6.10
CA THR A 75 -1.77 29.24 4.89
C THR A 75 -2.98 28.33 4.61
N LEU A 76 -2.86 27.01 4.81
CA LEU A 76 -3.94 26.05 4.56
C LEU A 76 -5.03 26.16 5.64
N TYR A 77 -4.63 26.19 6.91
CA TYR A 77 -5.54 26.33 8.04
C TYR A 77 -6.22 27.70 8.03
N GLY A 78 -5.50 28.79 7.74
CA GLY A 78 -6.11 30.11 7.58
C GLY A 78 -7.16 30.17 6.45
N LYS A 79 -6.93 29.45 5.34
CA LYS A 79 -7.90 29.35 4.22
C LYS A 79 -9.10 28.47 4.55
N VAL A 80 -8.90 27.34 5.24
CA VAL A 80 -9.98 26.43 5.63
C VAL A 80 -10.84 27.07 6.73
N GLU A 81 -10.23 27.67 7.75
CA GLU A 81 -10.92 28.35 8.84
C GLU A 81 -11.70 29.58 8.34
N SER A 82 -11.11 30.42 7.49
CA SER A 82 -11.82 31.57 6.91
C SER A 82 -13.00 31.14 6.04
N LYS A 83 -12.87 30.03 5.30
CA LYS A 83 -13.95 29.45 4.49
C LYS A 83 -15.07 28.86 5.36
N ILE A 84 -14.73 28.16 6.44
CA ILE A 84 -15.72 27.65 7.42
C ILE A 84 -16.43 28.81 8.12
N ARG A 85 -15.72 29.85 8.56
CA ARG A 85 -16.31 31.05 9.18
C ARG A 85 -17.21 31.82 8.20
N ALA A 86 -16.83 31.92 6.92
CA ALA A 86 -17.65 32.53 5.89
C ALA A 86 -18.94 31.72 5.65
N MET A 87 -18.85 30.39 5.56
CA MET A 87 -19.99 29.49 5.40
C MET A 87 -20.93 29.55 6.61
N ALA A 88 -20.41 29.58 7.84
CA ALA A 88 -21.20 29.73 9.05
C ALA A 88 -21.93 31.10 9.10
N LYS A 89 -21.27 32.18 8.70
CA LYS A 89 -21.86 33.53 8.63
C LYS A 89 -22.95 33.63 7.56
N GLN A 90 -22.77 32.96 6.41
CA GLN A 90 -23.77 32.88 5.35
C GLN A 90 -24.98 32.04 5.77
N ALA A 91 -24.76 30.90 6.42
CA ALA A 91 -25.84 30.05 6.93
C ALA A 91 -26.70 30.77 7.98
N LYS A 92 -26.08 31.57 8.85
CA LYS A 92 -26.77 32.38 9.86
C LYS A 92 -27.59 33.53 9.24
N ARG A 93 -27.12 34.11 8.12
CA ARG A 93 -27.85 35.15 7.37
C ARG A 93 -29.06 34.60 6.61
N ASN A 94 -28.99 33.35 6.17
CA ASN A 94 -30.02 32.71 5.35
C ASN A 94 -31.04 31.89 6.15
N PHE A 95 -31.05 31.99 7.48
CA PHE A 95 -31.96 31.25 8.38
C PHE A 95 -32.04 29.74 8.07
N LEU A 96 -30.90 29.12 7.76
CA LEU A 96 -30.82 27.67 7.54
C LEU A 96 -31.06 26.90 8.86
N PRO A 97 -31.63 25.68 8.81
CA PRO A 97 -32.01 24.92 10.00
C PRO A 97 -30.81 24.63 10.91
N MET A 98 -31.04 24.73 12.23
CA MET A 98 -30.03 24.59 13.30
C MET A 98 -29.22 23.28 13.24
N SER A 99 -29.74 22.25 12.58
CA SER A 99 -29.04 20.97 12.36
C SER A 99 -27.81 21.09 11.46
N LEU A 100 -27.83 21.98 10.45
CA LEU A 100 -26.69 22.21 9.55
C LEU A 100 -25.58 23.03 10.24
N VAL A 101 -25.98 23.96 11.11
CA VAL A 101 -25.05 24.73 11.97
C VAL A 101 -24.41 23.82 13.02
N GLY A 102 -25.16 22.86 13.57
CA GLY A 102 -24.66 21.85 14.49
C GLY A 102 -23.65 20.89 13.85
N LEU A 103 -23.88 20.46 12.61
CA LEU A 103 -22.94 19.61 11.85
C LEU A 103 -21.61 20.32 11.57
N LEU A 104 -21.63 21.61 11.21
CA LEU A 104 -20.41 22.41 11.04
C LEU A 104 -19.64 22.61 12.36
N GLY A 105 -20.34 22.67 13.49
CA GLY A 105 -19.74 22.69 14.83
C GLY A 105 -19.12 21.36 15.26
N LEU A 106 -19.75 20.23 14.93
CA LEU A 106 -19.24 18.89 15.21
C LEU A 106 -17.97 18.55 14.39
N SER A 107 -17.87 19.06 13.16
CA SER A 107 -16.66 18.94 12.35
C SER A 107 -15.43 19.61 13.00
N LEU A 108 -15.62 20.68 13.77
CA LEU A 108 -14.55 21.32 14.54
C LEU A 108 -14.17 20.50 15.79
N GLN A 109 -15.12 19.74 16.35
CA GLN A 109 -14.93 18.91 17.54
C GLN A 109 -14.19 17.59 17.25
N TYR A 110 -14.41 16.99 16.08
CA TYR A 110 -13.80 15.70 15.71
C TYR A 110 -12.26 15.76 15.55
N PHE A 111 -11.69 16.94 15.29
CA PHE A 111 -10.23 17.13 15.21
C PHE A 111 -9.53 17.24 16.58
N GLY A 112 -10.27 17.18 17.70
CA GLY A 112 -9.75 17.51 19.04
C GLY A 112 -9.49 16.36 20.02
N ASP A 113 -9.72 15.08 19.68
CA ASP A 113 -9.83 14.02 20.70
C ASP A 113 -8.82 12.85 20.57
N GLN A 114 -7.55 13.13 20.89
CA GLN A 114 -6.52 12.10 21.17
C GLN A 114 -5.49 12.64 22.19
N SER A 115 -5.83 12.70 23.48
CA SER A 115 -4.79 12.62 24.52
C SER A 115 -5.34 12.06 25.83
N GLN A 116 -4.80 10.91 26.26
CA GLN A 116 -4.42 10.55 27.63
C GLN A 116 -4.01 9.06 27.67
N VAL A 117 -2.74 8.77 27.38
CA VAL A 117 -2.08 7.52 27.86
C VAL A 117 -0.83 7.93 28.60
N LYS A 118 -0.84 7.78 29.94
CA LYS A 118 0.36 7.88 30.77
C LYS A 118 1.24 6.64 30.50
N VAL A 119 2.31 6.82 29.74
CA VAL A 119 3.31 5.77 29.52
C VAL A 119 4.28 5.74 30.71
N LYS A 120 4.29 4.62 31.45
CA LYS A 120 5.40 4.26 32.36
C LYS A 120 6.66 4.02 31.52
N LYS A 121 7.78 4.58 31.97
CA LYS A 121 9.11 4.42 31.38
C LYS A 121 9.43 2.92 31.17
N PRO A 122 9.61 2.42 29.93
CA PRO A 122 10.05 1.05 29.72
C PRO A 122 11.56 0.93 30.00
N ALA A 123 11.95 -0.25 30.50
CA ALA A 123 13.34 -0.64 30.63
C ALA A 123 14.02 -0.64 29.25
N ALA A 124 15.33 -0.34 29.23
CA ALA A 124 16.13 -0.23 28.02
C ALA A 124 15.97 -1.48 27.13
N ALA A 125 15.41 -1.28 25.94
CA ALA A 125 15.34 -2.31 24.91
C ALA A 125 16.73 -2.50 24.28
N PRO A 126 17.09 -3.72 23.86
CA PRO A 126 18.37 -3.98 23.20
C PRO A 126 18.43 -3.22 21.87
N THR A 127 19.46 -2.40 21.70
CA THR A 127 19.75 -1.62 20.49
C THR A 127 20.16 -2.54 19.34
N ALA A 128 19.25 -2.78 18.41
CA ALA A 128 19.60 -3.33 17.10
C ALA A 128 20.35 -2.26 16.27
N PRO A 129 21.33 -2.64 15.43
CA PRO A 129 22.18 -1.68 14.71
C PRO A 129 21.39 -0.88 13.66
N ILE A 130 21.57 0.44 13.69
CA ILE A 130 20.85 1.52 12.99
C ILE A 130 20.82 1.40 11.45
N ALA A 131 21.70 0.57 10.85
CA ALA A 131 21.73 0.32 9.40
C ALA A 131 20.46 -0.32 8.82
N THR A 132 19.52 -0.78 9.66
CA THR A 132 18.29 -1.47 9.23
C THR A 132 17.13 -0.56 8.80
N PHE A 133 17.20 0.76 9.00
CA PHE A 133 16.04 1.65 8.81
C PHE A 133 15.98 2.43 7.49
N LYS A 134 17.13 2.65 6.82
CA LYS A 134 17.19 3.52 5.63
C LYS A 134 16.32 3.04 4.46
N PRO A 135 16.30 1.75 4.07
CA PRO A 135 15.45 1.28 2.98
C PRO A 135 13.94 1.37 3.26
N ILE A 136 13.53 1.14 4.51
CA ILE A 136 12.10 1.27 4.91
C ILE A 136 11.68 2.74 4.85
N SER A 137 12.53 3.64 5.36
CA SER A 137 12.28 5.09 5.27
C SER A 137 12.20 5.55 3.80
N ASN A 138 13.11 5.10 2.94
CA ASN A 138 13.09 5.39 1.51
C ASN A 138 11.80 4.90 0.84
N GLN A 139 11.28 3.73 1.20
CA GLN A 139 10.00 3.24 0.67
C GLN A 139 8.82 4.10 1.11
N ILE A 140 8.78 4.54 2.38
CA ILE A 140 7.74 5.48 2.85
C ILE A 140 7.83 6.80 2.09
N GLN A 141 9.03 7.34 1.91
CA GLN A 141 9.24 8.56 1.11
C GLN A 141 8.79 8.37 -0.34
N LEU A 142 9.09 7.23 -0.95
CA LEU A 142 8.64 6.89 -2.30
C LEU A 142 7.12 6.79 -2.39
N ILE A 143 6.45 6.20 -1.38
CA ILE A 143 4.98 6.18 -1.30
C ILE A 143 4.42 7.60 -1.23
N LEU A 144 5.00 8.46 -0.39
CA LEU A 144 4.57 9.86 -0.24
C LEU A 144 4.77 10.63 -1.55
N GLN A 145 5.94 10.51 -2.18
CA GLN A 145 6.24 11.12 -3.47
C GLN A 145 5.25 10.65 -4.55
N ARG A 146 5.03 9.34 -4.69
CA ARG A 146 4.07 8.79 -5.66
C ARG A 146 2.64 9.16 -5.36
N SER A 147 2.29 9.45 -4.11
CA SER A 147 0.95 9.94 -3.77
C SER A 147 0.69 11.34 -4.32
N HIS A 148 1.76 12.11 -4.62
CA HIS A 148 1.65 13.37 -5.35
C HIS A 148 1.52 13.16 -6.85
N ASP A 149 2.29 12.23 -7.43
CA ASP A 149 2.31 11.98 -8.87
C ASP A 149 1.08 11.19 -9.37
N LEU A 150 0.51 10.36 -8.50
CA LEU A 150 -0.67 9.55 -8.73
C LEU A 150 -1.77 9.99 -7.75
N PRO A 151 -2.48 11.09 -8.03
CA PRO A 151 -3.53 11.56 -7.15
C PRO A 151 -4.64 10.50 -7.06
N PHE A 152 -5.19 10.34 -5.86
CA PHE A 152 -6.33 9.48 -5.61
C PHE A 152 -7.45 9.78 -6.61
N SER A 153 -7.91 8.76 -7.32
CA SER A 153 -8.95 8.89 -8.34
C SER A 153 -10.25 8.25 -7.88
N GLU A 154 -11.28 9.07 -7.70
CA GLU A 154 -12.67 8.61 -7.52
C GLU A 154 -13.36 8.27 -8.84
N LYS A 155 -12.74 8.60 -9.99
CA LYS A 155 -13.38 8.38 -11.30
C LYS A 155 -13.49 6.90 -11.62
N LYS A 156 -14.66 6.49 -12.13
CA LYS A 156 -14.82 5.23 -12.87
C LYS A 156 -13.87 5.27 -14.06
N PHE A 157 -12.87 4.40 -14.05
CA PHE A 157 -12.00 4.18 -15.20
C PHE A 157 -12.76 3.32 -16.22
N ASP A 158 -12.84 3.79 -17.47
CA ASP A 158 -13.22 2.94 -18.58
C ASP A 158 -12.00 2.09 -18.93
N PHE A 159 -12.15 0.78 -18.80
CA PHE A 159 -11.08 -0.18 -19.01
C PHE A 159 -10.78 -0.30 -20.50
N GLU A 160 -9.88 0.54 -21.01
CA GLU A 160 -9.27 0.39 -22.34
C GLU A 160 -7.80 -0.01 -22.16
N THR A 161 -7.55 -1.22 -21.64
CA THR A 161 -6.18 -1.77 -21.61
C THR A 161 -5.76 -2.12 -23.04
N ASN A 162 -4.67 -1.53 -23.49
CA ASN A 162 -4.09 -1.87 -24.78
C ASN A 162 -3.25 -3.14 -24.62
N ILE A 163 -3.85 -4.29 -24.94
CA ILE A 163 -3.05 -5.52 -25.04
C ILE A 163 -2.38 -5.57 -26.42
N SER A 164 -1.06 -5.57 -26.43
CA SER A 164 -0.20 -5.77 -27.60
C SER A 164 0.59 -7.07 -27.43
N ILE A 165 0.05 -8.16 -27.94
CA ILE A 165 0.80 -9.42 -28.03
C ILE A 165 1.53 -9.43 -29.38
N GLU A 166 2.82 -9.13 -29.37
CA GLU A 166 3.65 -9.33 -30.56
C GLU A 166 3.69 -10.83 -30.90
N LYS A 167 3.56 -11.17 -32.19
CA LYS A 167 3.57 -12.57 -32.65
C LYS A 167 4.94 -13.18 -32.34
N GLY A 168 5.02 -14.03 -31.31
CA GLY A 168 6.27 -14.68 -30.93
C GLY A 168 6.14 -15.96 -30.10
N GLY A 169 5.18 -16.83 -30.46
CA GLY A 169 5.02 -18.15 -29.82
C GLY A 169 4.26 -18.14 -28.49
N PHE A 170 3.85 -16.96 -28.00
CA PHE A 170 2.94 -16.84 -26.87
C PHE A 170 1.55 -17.35 -27.26
N ASN A 171 1.21 -18.55 -26.78
CA ASN A 171 0.05 -19.32 -27.27
C ASN A 171 -1.22 -19.03 -26.47
N ILE A 172 -1.35 -17.84 -25.88
CA ILE A 172 -2.55 -17.36 -25.18
C ILE A 172 -3.06 -16.16 -25.96
N ASP A 173 -4.31 -16.22 -26.39
CA ASP A 173 -4.90 -15.12 -27.15
C ASP A 173 -5.21 -13.91 -26.26
N LYS A 174 -5.12 -12.72 -26.86
CA LYS A 174 -5.40 -11.43 -26.23
C LYS A 174 -6.76 -11.43 -25.51
N SER A 175 -7.82 -11.90 -26.18
CA SER A 175 -9.17 -11.88 -25.62
C SER A 175 -9.29 -12.70 -24.34
N THR A 176 -8.62 -13.85 -24.24
CA THR A 176 -8.61 -14.66 -23.01
C THR A 176 -8.00 -13.89 -21.85
N ILE A 177 -6.91 -13.16 -22.07
CA ILE A 177 -6.27 -12.32 -21.04
C ILE A 177 -7.19 -11.16 -20.64
N GLU A 178 -7.81 -10.46 -21.61
CA GLU A 178 -8.74 -9.37 -21.35
C GLU A 178 -9.93 -9.82 -20.48
N ILE A 179 -10.54 -10.95 -20.84
CA ILE A 179 -11.69 -11.51 -20.10
C ILE A 179 -11.26 -11.87 -18.67
N ILE A 180 -10.09 -12.47 -18.49
CA ILE A 180 -9.61 -12.82 -17.14
C ILE A 180 -9.45 -11.54 -16.31
N LEU A 181 -8.74 -10.55 -16.82
CA LEU A 181 -8.51 -9.29 -16.11
C LEU A 181 -9.81 -8.57 -15.78
N THR A 182 -10.67 -8.37 -16.77
CA THR A 182 -11.87 -7.53 -16.62
C THR A 182 -13.01 -8.21 -15.88
N GLU A 183 -13.10 -9.54 -15.95
CA GLU A 183 -14.25 -10.26 -15.45
C GLU A 183 -13.97 -11.16 -14.25
N THR A 184 -12.68 -11.36 -13.90
CA THR A 184 -12.29 -12.30 -12.83
C THR A 184 -11.33 -11.70 -11.79
N LEU A 185 -10.84 -10.48 -11.99
CA LEU A 185 -10.09 -9.75 -10.97
C LEU A 185 -10.87 -8.54 -10.43
N PRO A 186 -10.60 -8.12 -9.17
CA PRO A 186 -11.15 -6.88 -8.63
C PRO A 186 -10.72 -5.69 -9.50
N LYS A 187 -11.66 -4.83 -9.89
CA LYS A 187 -11.41 -3.75 -10.86
C LYS A 187 -10.29 -2.82 -10.42
N GLY A 188 -10.20 -2.54 -9.12
CA GLY A 188 -9.15 -1.70 -8.56
C GLY A 188 -7.74 -2.32 -8.58
N LEU A 189 -7.61 -3.64 -8.75
CA LEU A 189 -6.30 -4.25 -8.97
C LEU A 189 -5.82 -4.00 -10.41
N VAL A 190 -6.76 -4.01 -11.35
CA VAL A 190 -6.47 -3.98 -12.79
C VAL A 190 -6.37 -2.57 -13.35
N GLU A 191 -6.95 -1.56 -12.68
CA GLU A 191 -6.96 -0.17 -13.19
C GLU A 191 -5.57 0.46 -13.38
N ASN A 192 -4.54 -0.11 -12.75
CA ASN A 192 -3.16 0.35 -12.86
C ASN A 192 -2.41 -0.33 -14.01
N ILE A 193 -3.09 -1.20 -14.78
CA ILE A 193 -2.56 -1.92 -15.93
C ILE A 193 -3.08 -1.25 -17.21
N ASN A 194 -2.20 -0.49 -17.85
CA ASN A 194 -2.45 0.19 -19.11
C ASN A 194 -2.15 -0.71 -20.31
N ASP A 195 -1.05 -1.48 -20.26
CA ASP A 195 -0.65 -2.35 -21.36
C ASP A 195 -0.30 -3.76 -20.89
N ILE A 196 -0.50 -4.71 -21.80
CA ILE A 196 0.02 -6.08 -21.64
C ILE A 196 0.79 -6.45 -22.89
N ILE A 197 2.06 -6.74 -22.68
CA ILE A 197 3.05 -6.90 -23.72
C ILE A 197 3.59 -8.31 -23.65
N TYR A 198 3.88 -8.89 -24.81
CA TYR A 198 4.71 -10.08 -24.89
C TYR A 198 6.04 -9.72 -25.54
N GLU A 199 7.15 -10.07 -24.88
CA GLU A 199 8.50 -9.96 -25.43
C GLU A 199 9.07 -11.36 -25.70
N ASP A 200 9.48 -11.63 -26.95
CA ASP A 200 10.19 -12.87 -27.31
C ASP A 200 11.66 -12.87 -26.84
N LYS A 201 11.86 -12.56 -25.56
CA LYS A 201 13.16 -12.52 -24.90
C LYS A 201 13.10 -13.32 -23.61
N LEU A 202 14.14 -14.10 -23.35
CA LEU A 202 14.34 -14.73 -22.05
C LEU A 202 14.89 -13.68 -21.10
N ILE A 203 14.14 -13.38 -20.04
CA ILE A 203 14.56 -12.44 -19.01
C ILE A 203 15.05 -13.27 -17.82
N PRO A 204 16.36 -13.29 -17.53
CA PRO A 204 16.87 -14.02 -16.38
C PRO A 204 16.34 -13.38 -15.10
N ILE A 205 15.90 -14.20 -14.16
CA ILE A 205 15.60 -13.71 -12.82
C ILE A 205 16.90 -13.14 -12.23
N LEU A 206 16.83 -11.93 -11.66
CA LEU A 206 17.98 -11.22 -11.10
C LEU A 206 18.81 -12.10 -10.13
N ASP A 207 20.12 -11.86 -10.06
CA ASP A 207 21.05 -12.64 -9.21
C ASP A 207 20.62 -12.71 -7.73
N GLN A 208 19.89 -11.69 -7.25
CA GLN A 208 19.35 -11.62 -5.89
C GLN A 208 18.39 -12.77 -5.52
N TYR A 209 17.88 -13.51 -6.49
CA TYR A 209 16.99 -14.65 -6.25
C TYR A 209 17.73 -15.99 -6.12
N ASN A 210 19.07 -16.00 -6.16
CA ASN A 210 19.92 -17.20 -6.05
C ASN A 210 19.49 -18.37 -6.96
N LYS A 211 18.90 -18.05 -8.11
CA LYS A 211 18.41 -19.01 -9.10
C LYS A 211 19.23 -18.86 -10.37
N LYS A 212 20.03 -19.87 -10.70
CA LYS A 212 20.75 -19.93 -11.99
C LYS A 212 19.85 -20.54 -13.04
N ASN A 213 19.87 -19.98 -14.26
CA ASN A 213 19.14 -20.50 -15.43
C ASN A 213 17.60 -20.52 -15.25
N VAL A 214 17.06 -19.68 -14.37
CA VAL A 214 15.61 -19.50 -14.25
C VAL A 214 15.24 -18.17 -14.89
N TYR A 215 14.17 -18.19 -15.69
CA TYR A 215 13.70 -17.05 -16.45
C TYR A 215 12.33 -16.60 -15.94
N GLU A 216 12.09 -15.30 -15.93
CA GLU A 216 10.81 -14.72 -15.54
C GLU A 216 9.70 -15.17 -16.50
N VAL A 217 8.53 -15.51 -15.98
CA VAL A 217 7.34 -15.74 -16.80
C VAL A 217 6.70 -14.41 -17.16
N ALA A 218 6.56 -13.54 -16.17
CA ALA A 218 6.07 -12.18 -16.34
C ALA A 218 6.75 -11.25 -15.33
N HIS A 219 6.67 -9.95 -15.57
CA HIS A 219 6.96 -8.93 -14.58
C HIS A 219 6.09 -7.69 -14.82
N THR A 220 5.96 -6.87 -13.78
CA THR A 220 5.15 -5.64 -13.81
C THR A 220 6.02 -4.39 -13.75
N LEU A 221 5.89 -3.53 -14.77
CA LEU A 221 6.38 -2.15 -14.74
C LEU A 221 5.27 -1.25 -14.19
N ARG A 222 5.32 -0.91 -12.90
CA ARG A 222 4.32 -0.04 -12.26
C ARG A 222 4.12 1.32 -12.96
N MET A 223 5.18 1.81 -13.60
CA MET A 223 5.16 2.97 -14.49
C MET A 223 5.85 2.56 -15.80
N PRO A 224 5.14 2.51 -16.93
CA PRO A 224 3.85 3.15 -17.18
C PRO A 224 2.62 2.29 -16.82
N GLY A 225 2.74 1.20 -16.08
CA GLY A 225 1.61 0.33 -15.72
C GLY A 225 1.45 -0.80 -16.73
N GLN A 226 2.46 -1.66 -16.85
CA GLN A 226 2.52 -2.70 -17.87
C GLN A 226 2.77 -4.04 -17.24
N ILE A 227 2.10 -5.08 -17.75
CA ILE A 227 2.48 -6.47 -17.51
C ILE A 227 3.23 -6.96 -18.75
N ILE A 228 4.44 -7.44 -18.57
CA ILE A 228 5.28 -7.94 -19.66
C ILE A 228 5.46 -9.44 -19.47
N PHE A 229 4.92 -10.24 -20.39
CA PHE A 229 5.22 -11.67 -20.50
C PHE A 229 6.51 -11.86 -21.29
N SER A 230 7.43 -12.67 -20.76
CA SER A 230 8.68 -12.99 -21.45
C SER A 230 8.57 -14.31 -22.23
N LYS A 231 9.61 -14.66 -23.00
CA LYS A 231 9.74 -15.99 -23.64
C LYS A 231 9.66 -17.14 -22.63
N GLY A 232 9.97 -16.90 -21.35
CA GLY A 232 9.77 -17.86 -20.27
C GLY A 232 8.30 -18.31 -20.16
N ALA A 233 7.35 -17.43 -20.47
CA ALA A 233 5.93 -17.76 -20.46
C ALA A 233 5.54 -18.80 -21.52
N VAL A 234 6.21 -18.86 -22.67
CA VAL A 234 5.94 -19.88 -23.70
C VAL A 234 6.15 -21.29 -23.17
N ARG A 235 7.06 -21.45 -22.20
CA ARG A 235 7.38 -22.74 -21.59
C ARG A 235 6.48 -23.09 -20.40
N ALA A 236 5.82 -22.09 -19.82
CA ALA A 236 4.93 -22.29 -18.68
C ALA A 236 3.59 -22.87 -19.14
N GLN A 237 2.98 -23.67 -18.27
CA GLN A 237 1.63 -24.18 -18.53
C GLN A 237 0.64 -23.00 -18.59
N PRO A 238 -0.23 -22.90 -19.61
CA PRO A 238 -1.17 -21.78 -19.69
C PRO A 238 -2.11 -21.67 -18.49
N ARG A 239 -2.49 -22.80 -17.87
CA ARG A 239 -3.23 -22.78 -16.60
C ARG A 239 -2.48 -22.02 -15.50
N TYR A 240 -1.15 -22.16 -15.42
CA TYR A 240 -0.34 -21.37 -14.48
C TYR A 240 -0.35 -19.88 -14.82
N ILE A 241 -0.19 -19.53 -16.10
CA ILE A 241 -0.21 -18.12 -16.54
C ILE A 241 -1.55 -17.47 -16.22
N LEU A 242 -2.63 -18.12 -16.65
CA LEU A 242 -4.00 -17.61 -16.56
C LEU A 242 -4.55 -17.68 -15.12
N GLY A 243 -4.15 -18.68 -14.35
CA GLY A 243 -4.66 -18.92 -12.99
C GLY A 243 -3.86 -18.27 -11.88
N HIS A 244 -2.55 -18.04 -12.09
CA HIS A 244 -1.63 -17.58 -11.05
C HIS A 244 -0.82 -16.36 -11.51
N ALA A 245 -0.02 -16.45 -12.57
CA ALA A 245 0.92 -15.39 -12.95
C ALA A 245 0.24 -14.04 -13.20
N ILE A 246 -0.88 -14.02 -13.94
CA ILE A 246 -1.65 -12.77 -14.15
C ILE A 246 -2.10 -12.15 -12.82
N CYS A 247 -2.48 -12.98 -11.85
CA CYS A 247 -2.96 -12.49 -10.55
C CYS A 247 -1.81 -11.96 -9.70
N HIS A 248 -0.63 -12.57 -9.80
CA HIS A 248 0.61 -12.10 -9.18
C HIS A 248 0.97 -10.72 -9.69
N GLU A 249 1.04 -10.56 -11.01
CA GLU A 249 1.37 -9.29 -11.65
C GLU A 249 0.33 -8.20 -11.36
N ALA A 250 -0.95 -8.55 -11.31
CA ALA A 250 -1.99 -7.62 -10.86
C ALA A 250 -1.85 -7.22 -9.37
N GLY A 251 -1.23 -8.08 -8.54
CA GLY A 251 -0.84 -7.73 -7.18
C GLY A 251 0.26 -6.67 -7.16
N HIS A 252 1.28 -6.80 -8.01
CA HIS A 252 2.34 -5.80 -8.17
C HIS A 252 1.80 -4.45 -8.68
N SER A 253 0.86 -4.46 -9.63
CA SER A 253 0.28 -3.22 -10.16
C SER A 253 -0.55 -2.44 -9.13
N ALA A 254 -1.03 -3.11 -8.08
CA ALA A 254 -1.94 -2.53 -7.08
C ALA A 254 -1.42 -2.64 -5.64
N ASP A 255 -0.10 -2.69 -5.47
CA ASP A 255 0.57 -2.57 -4.19
C ASP A 255 0.60 -1.13 -3.65
N TRP A 256 1.33 -0.90 -2.56
CA TRP A 256 1.48 0.43 -1.97
C TRP A 256 2.17 1.48 -2.86
N LEU A 257 2.81 1.08 -3.97
CA LEU A 257 3.43 2.00 -4.92
C LEU A 257 2.55 2.25 -6.16
N GLY A 258 1.70 1.28 -6.53
CA GLY A 258 0.87 1.32 -7.73
C GLY A 258 -0.60 1.69 -7.49
N ASN A 259 -1.15 1.41 -6.31
CA ASN A 259 -2.60 1.49 -6.09
C ASN A 259 -3.13 2.93 -6.00
N ARG A 260 -3.85 3.35 -7.05
CA ARG A 260 -4.45 4.70 -7.15
C ARG A 260 -5.77 4.86 -6.37
N ARG A 261 -6.36 3.77 -5.89
CA ARG A 261 -7.57 3.77 -5.05
C ARG A 261 -7.29 3.77 -3.56
N LEU A 262 -6.03 3.62 -3.15
CA LEU A 262 -5.66 3.73 -1.75
C LEU A 262 -5.13 5.13 -1.45
N SER A 263 -5.56 5.69 -0.32
CA SER A 263 -4.96 6.90 0.22
C SER A 263 -3.46 6.68 0.51
N ALA A 264 -2.68 7.76 0.63
CA ALA A 264 -1.27 7.64 1.02
C ALA A 264 -1.12 6.90 2.37
N GLU A 265 -2.00 7.20 3.32
CA GLU A 265 -2.03 6.53 4.63
C GLU A 265 -2.32 5.04 4.49
N ASP A 266 -3.32 4.66 3.68
CA ASP A 266 -3.65 3.26 3.44
C ASP A 266 -2.52 2.49 2.76
N ARG A 267 -1.81 3.13 1.81
CA ARG A 267 -0.63 2.56 1.16
C ARG A 267 0.52 2.35 2.15
N ILE A 268 0.79 3.32 3.02
CA ILE A 268 1.79 3.17 4.09
C ILE A 268 1.41 2.05 5.05
N ASN A 269 0.14 1.97 5.44
CA ASN A 269 -0.35 0.92 6.33
C ASN A 269 -0.26 -0.46 5.69
N LEU A 270 -0.60 -0.59 4.40
CA LEU A 270 -0.43 -1.82 3.64
C LEU A 270 1.04 -2.26 3.63
N PHE A 271 1.97 -1.35 3.28
CA PHE A 271 3.40 -1.65 3.26
C PHE A 271 3.91 -2.13 4.62
N LYS A 272 3.53 -1.45 5.70
CA LYS A 272 3.90 -1.84 7.08
C LYS A 272 3.38 -3.22 7.45
N LEU A 273 2.10 -3.50 7.14
CA LEU A 273 1.48 -4.79 7.43
C LEU A 273 2.17 -5.93 6.68
N VAL A 274 2.40 -5.76 5.38
CA VAL A 274 3.09 -6.75 4.53
C VAL A 274 4.52 -6.97 5.02
N THR A 275 5.25 -5.91 5.36
CA THR A 275 6.61 -5.98 5.89
C THR A 275 6.68 -6.73 7.22
N ALA A 276 5.73 -6.50 8.13
CA ALA A 276 5.65 -7.26 9.37
C ALA A 276 5.29 -8.73 9.11
N ARG A 277 4.39 -8.98 8.14
CA ARG A 277 4.00 -10.35 7.78
C ARG A 277 5.13 -11.14 7.19
N VAL A 278 5.96 -10.60 6.30
CA VAL A 278 7.04 -11.36 5.65
C VAL A 278 8.09 -11.89 6.65
N GLN A 279 8.15 -11.30 7.85
CA GLN A 279 9.01 -11.71 8.96
C GLN A 279 8.35 -12.71 9.92
N SER A 280 7.03 -12.92 9.79
CA SER A 280 6.27 -13.81 10.67
C SER A 280 6.51 -15.28 10.34
N GLY A 281 6.59 -16.15 11.35
CA GLY A 281 6.88 -17.57 11.17
C GLY A 281 5.72 -18.42 10.63
N ASP A 282 4.49 -17.97 10.85
CA ASP A 282 3.24 -18.67 10.49
C ASP A 282 2.68 -18.28 9.12
N ARG A 283 3.36 -17.40 8.38
CA ARG A 283 2.89 -16.87 7.10
C ARG A 283 2.83 -17.87 5.96
N TYR A 284 2.11 -17.49 4.90
CA TYR A 284 2.24 -18.15 3.60
C TYR A 284 3.70 -18.18 3.13
N LYS A 285 4.19 -19.35 2.68
CA LYS A 285 5.57 -19.51 2.23
C LYS A 285 5.60 -19.83 0.74
N SER A 286 6.16 -18.91 -0.03
CA SER A 286 6.44 -19.09 -1.44
C SER A 286 7.92 -19.34 -1.65
N VAL A 287 8.26 -20.36 -2.45
CA VAL A 287 9.65 -20.68 -2.81
C VAL A 287 10.33 -19.46 -3.43
N TYR A 288 9.59 -18.66 -4.19
CA TYR A 288 10.12 -17.46 -4.81
C TYR A 288 10.52 -16.41 -3.77
N VAL A 289 9.62 -16.03 -2.85
CA VAL A 289 9.92 -15.08 -1.77
C VAL A 289 11.06 -15.56 -0.87
N GLU A 290 11.11 -16.86 -0.54
CA GLU A 290 12.19 -17.40 0.29
C GLU A 290 13.55 -17.32 -0.40
N SER A 291 13.59 -17.45 -1.72
CA SER A 291 14.83 -17.41 -2.52
C SER A 291 15.47 -16.02 -2.61
N ILE A 292 14.71 -14.96 -2.31
CA ILE A 292 15.22 -13.58 -2.32
C ILE A 292 16.26 -13.39 -1.22
N THR A 293 17.47 -13.04 -1.63
CA THR A 293 18.62 -12.74 -0.77
C THR A 293 19.31 -11.48 -1.27
N ASN A 294 19.61 -10.55 -0.36
CA ASN A 294 20.38 -9.35 -0.65
C ASN A 294 21.46 -9.20 0.43
N LYS A 295 22.62 -8.64 0.05
CA LYS A 295 23.69 -8.27 0.99
C LYS A 295 23.17 -7.29 2.03
N ASN A 296 22.34 -6.34 1.61
CA ASN A 296 21.62 -5.43 2.49
C ASN A 296 20.32 -6.09 2.99
N LYS A 297 20.24 -6.36 4.29
CA LYS A 297 19.07 -7.03 4.90
C LYS A 297 17.80 -6.20 4.85
N ALA A 298 17.91 -4.88 4.88
CA ALA A 298 16.72 -4.04 4.80
C ALA A 298 16.18 -3.98 3.36
N GLU A 299 17.03 -3.97 2.33
CA GLU A 299 16.58 -4.16 0.94
C GLU A 299 15.97 -5.56 0.75
N GLN A 300 16.58 -6.61 1.31
CA GLN A 300 16.02 -7.96 1.26
C GLN A 300 14.58 -8.01 1.81
N VAL A 301 14.30 -7.29 2.89
CA VAL A 301 12.96 -7.22 3.48
C VAL A 301 11.99 -6.50 2.55
N VAL A 302 12.41 -5.41 1.89
CA VAL A 302 11.57 -4.68 0.93
C VAL A 302 11.25 -5.53 -0.29
N ASP A 303 12.26 -6.16 -0.90
CA ASP A 303 12.09 -7.03 -2.08
C ASP A 303 11.17 -8.20 -1.75
N ARG A 304 11.41 -8.85 -0.59
CA ARG A 304 10.53 -9.91 -0.10
C ARG A 304 9.11 -9.44 0.17
N SER A 305 8.93 -8.25 0.74
CA SER A 305 7.59 -7.72 1.00
C SER A 305 6.83 -7.50 -0.30
N THR A 306 7.53 -7.00 -1.33
CA THR A 306 6.96 -6.70 -2.65
C THR A 306 6.45 -7.96 -3.32
N GLU A 307 7.30 -9.00 -3.42
CA GLU A 307 6.89 -10.29 -3.99
C GLU A 307 5.89 -11.02 -3.09
N TYR A 308 6.00 -10.89 -1.77
CA TYR A 308 5.08 -11.52 -0.83
C TYR A 308 3.66 -11.01 -1.00
N PHE A 309 3.47 -9.71 -1.19
CA PHE A 309 2.13 -9.15 -1.43
C PHE A 309 1.53 -9.70 -2.72
N ALA A 310 2.30 -9.72 -3.81
CA ALA A 310 1.86 -10.27 -5.08
C ALA A 310 1.48 -11.77 -4.96
N ASP A 311 2.30 -12.56 -4.27
CA ASP A 311 2.07 -13.99 -4.05
C ASP A 311 0.78 -14.26 -3.24
N ILE A 312 0.53 -13.51 -2.16
CA ILE A 312 -0.70 -13.69 -1.37
C ILE A 312 -1.94 -13.19 -2.13
N VAL A 313 -1.82 -12.18 -2.99
CA VAL A 313 -2.91 -11.76 -3.88
C VAL A 313 -3.22 -12.87 -4.89
N ALA A 314 -2.19 -13.45 -5.52
CA ALA A 314 -2.36 -14.56 -6.45
C ALA A 314 -3.02 -15.77 -5.78
N ALA A 315 -2.52 -16.17 -4.61
CA ALA A 315 -3.07 -17.27 -3.85
C ALA A 315 -4.51 -16.99 -3.36
N TRP A 316 -4.82 -15.75 -2.97
CA TRP A 316 -6.17 -15.38 -2.53
C TRP A 316 -7.18 -15.48 -3.67
N LEU A 317 -6.77 -15.07 -4.88
CA LEU A 317 -7.58 -15.16 -6.07
C LEU A 317 -7.68 -16.59 -6.62
N SER A 318 -6.77 -17.50 -6.30
CA SER A 318 -6.65 -18.84 -6.90
C SER A 318 -7.20 -19.99 -6.04
N GLU A 319 -6.98 -21.21 -6.50
CA GLU A 319 -7.27 -22.44 -5.75
C GLU A 319 -6.38 -22.59 -4.50
N ASP A 320 -5.30 -21.81 -4.41
CA ASP A 320 -4.40 -21.78 -3.26
C ASP A 320 -4.94 -21.00 -2.06
N TYR A 321 -6.16 -20.46 -2.14
CA TYR A 321 -6.80 -19.71 -1.04
C TYR A 321 -6.80 -20.49 0.29
N GLY A 322 -6.95 -21.82 0.22
CA GLY A 322 -6.91 -22.70 1.39
C GLY A 322 -5.53 -22.77 2.08
N LYS A 323 -4.45 -22.42 1.38
CA LYS A 323 -3.07 -22.41 1.89
C LYS A 323 -2.72 -21.12 2.63
N LEU A 324 -3.52 -20.06 2.48
CA LEU A 324 -3.31 -18.80 3.18
C LEU A 324 -3.77 -18.86 4.64
N THR A 325 -3.00 -18.24 5.53
CA THR A 325 -3.47 -17.97 6.89
C THR A 325 -4.58 -16.92 6.91
N GLN A 326 -5.31 -16.82 8.01
CA GLN A 326 -6.35 -15.81 8.14
C GLN A 326 -5.76 -14.39 8.10
N GLN A 327 -4.57 -14.18 8.66
CA GLN A 327 -3.89 -12.89 8.67
C GLN A 327 -3.52 -12.46 7.23
N ASP A 328 -3.05 -13.40 6.41
CA ASP A 328 -2.70 -13.11 5.02
C ASP A 328 -3.96 -12.84 4.17
N LYS A 329 -5.04 -13.60 4.39
CA LYS A 329 -6.36 -13.33 3.78
C LYS A 329 -6.86 -11.94 4.13
N ASN A 330 -6.80 -11.56 5.41
CA ASN A 330 -7.27 -10.26 5.88
C ASN A 330 -6.53 -9.08 5.21
N ILE A 331 -5.25 -9.23 4.89
CA ILE A 331 -4.50 -8.17 4.18
C ILE A 331 -5.10 -7.92 2.80
N VAL A 332 -5.30 -8.99 2.02
CA VAL A 332 -5.86 -8.88 0.67
C VAL A 332 -7.32 -8.41 0.74
N GLU A 333 -8.12 -8.97 1.64
CA GLU A 333 -9.54 -8.61 1.82
C GLU A 333 -9.72 -7.14 2.20
N ASN A 334 -8.87 -6.60 3.08
CA ASN A 334 -8.90 -5.19 3.46
C ASN A 334 -8.54 -4.24 2.31
N VAL A 335 -7.71 -4.69 1.36
CA VAL A 335 -7.45 -3.94 0.13
C VAL A 335 -8.63 -4.04 -0.82
N VAL A 336 -9.10 -5.26 -1.10
CA VAL A 336 -10.21 -5.52 -2.05
C VAL A 336 -11.48 -4.79 -1.65
N ILE A 337 -11.87 -4.81 -0.37
CA ILE A 337 -13.10 -4.15 0.09
C ILE A 337 -13.07 -2.62 -0.12
N LYS A 338 -11.89 -2.01 -0.10
CA LYS A 338 -11.73 -0.56 -0.33
C LYS A 338 -11.79 -0.21 -1.82
N ILE A 339 -11.24 -1.07 -2.67
CA ILE A 339 -11.05 -0.76 -4.10
C ILE A 339 -12.18 -1.32 -4.98
N ASP A 340 -12.83 -2.41 -4.55
CA ASP A 340 -13.95 -3.07 -5.23
C ASP A 340 -14.86 -3.82 -4.22
N PRO A 341 -15.69 -3.08 -3.44
CA PRO A 341 -16.48 -3.66 -2.34
C PRO A 341 -17.51 -4.70 -2.76
N MET A 342 -17.88 -4.75 -4.04
CA MET A 342 -18.86 -5.70 -4.57
C MET A 342 -18.21 -6.94 -5.21
N PHE A 343 -16.88 -7.06 -5.13
CA PHE A 343 -16.17 -8.19 -5.71
C PHE A 343 -16.51 -9.50 -5.00
N ASP A 344 -17.00 -10.48 -5.76
CA ASP A 344 -17.26 -11.84 -5.29
C ASP A 344 -16.12 -12.77 -5.75
N ARG A 345 -15.20 -13.08 -4.83
CA ARG A 345 -14.05 -13.94 -5.08
C ARG A 345 -14.45 -15.31 -5.62
N GLN A 346 -15.46 -15.95 -5.05
CA GLN A 346 -15.79 -17.33 -5.41
C GLN A 346 -16.43 -17.38 -6.79
N LYS A 347 -17.31 -16.43 -7.11
CA LYS A 347 -17.88 -16.27 -8.45
C LYS A 347 -16.79 -15.98 -9.48
N ALA A 348 -15.85 -15.11 -9.15
CA ALA A 348 -14.73 -14.76 -10.01
C ALA A 348 -13.79 -15.96 -10.29
N LEU A 349 -13.41 -16.71 -9.25
CA LEU A 349 -12.61 -17.94 -9.37
C LEU A 349 -13.32 -18.99 -10.24
N ASN A 350 -14.60 -19.24 -9.98
CA ASN A 350 -15.40 -20.19 -10.78
C ASN A 350 -15.46 -19.77 -12.26
N LYS A 351 -15.60 -18.46 -12.52
CA LYS A 351 -15.62 -17.93 -13.88
C LYS A 351 -14.26 -18.11 -14.57
N ARG A 352 -13.16 -17.79 -13.88
CA ARG A 352 -11.81 -17.97 -14.41
C ARG A 352 -11.51 -19.43 -14.72
N ASN A 353 -11.88 -20.36 -13.84
CA ASN A 353 -11.67 -21.79 -14.06
C ASN A 353 -12.44 -22.30 -15.29
N LYS A 354 -13.63 -21.76 -15.57
CA LYS A 354 -14.37 -22.07 -16.80
C LYS A 354 -13.65 -21.55 -18.05
N ILE A 355 -13.19 -20.30 -18.03
CA ILE A 355 -12.42 -19.70 -19.13
C ILE A 355 -11.17 -20.53 -19.43
N ILE A 356 -10.41 -20.90 -18.40
CA ILE A 356 -9.20 -21.74 -18.55
C ILE A 356 -9.57 -23.11 -19.15
N ALA A 357 -10.64 -23.75 -18.67
CA ALA A 357 -11.06 -25.05 -19.20
C ALA A 357 -11.52 -24.97 -20.67
N GLU A 358 -12.23 -23.90 -21.05
CA GLU A 358 -12.64 -23.66 -22.44
C GLU A 358 -11.43 -23.40 -23.34
N PHE A 359 -10.46 -22.64 -22.85
CA PHE A 359 -9.19 -22.40 -23.53
C PHE A 359 -8.39 -23.69 -23.73
N ASP A 360 -8.26 -24.53 -22.70
CA ASP A 360 -7.59 -25.83 -22.80
C ASP A 360 -8.30 -26.75 -23.80
N LYS A 361 -9.64 -26.79 -23.80
CA LYS A 361 -10.44 -27.56 -24.76
C LYS A 361 -10.20 -27.09 -26.19
N LYS A 362 -10.14 -25.77 -26.42
CA LYS A 362 -9.85 -25.19 -27.75
C LYS A 362 -8.45 -25.59 -28.22
N ARG A 363 -7.43 -25.47 -27.37
CA ARG A 363 -6.05 -25.86 -27.70
C ARG A 363 -5.92 -27.33 -28.07
N LEU A 364 -6.59 -28.21 -27.33
CA LEU A 364 -6.63 -29.64 -27.62
C LEU A 364 -7.28 -29.91 -28.99
N ALA A 365 -8.39 -29.24 -29.31
CA ALA A 365 -9.06 -29.38 -30.60
C ALA A 365 -8.21 -28.87 -31.78
N GLU A 366 -7.39 -27.84 -31.55
CA GLU A 366 -6.48 -27.26 -32.55
C GLU A 366 -5.15 -28.02 -32.70
N GLY A 367 -4.88 -29.03 -31.87
CA GLY A 367 -3.62 -29.77 -31.86
C GLY A 367 -2.42 -28.93 -31.42
N THR A 368 -2.66 -27.81 -30.71
CA THR A 368 -1.60 -26.89 -30.22
C THR A 368 -1.20 -27.19 -28.77
N TYR A 369 -1.61 -28.35 -28.27
CA TYR A 369 -1.20 -28.86 -26.96
C TYR A 369 0.23 -29.41 -27.06
N VAL A 370 1.17 -28.69 -26.45
CA VAL A 370 2.50 -29.21 -26.16
C VAL A 370 2.48 -29.55 -24.69
N GLU A 371 2.61 -30.83 -24.36
CA GLU A 371 2.80 -31.29 -22.99
C GLU A 371 4.16 -30.73 -22.54
N THR A 372 4.15 -29.69 -21.72
CA THR A 372 5.37 -29.15 -21.15
C THR A 372 5.60 -29.81 -19.80
N ASP A 373 6.57 -30.73 -19.77
CA ASP A 373 7.16 -31.25 -18.54
C ASP A 373 7.88 -30.09 -17.83
N PHE A 374 7.16 -29.39 -16.97
CA PHE A 374 7.73 -28.42 -16.04
C PHE A 374 7.46 -28.92 -14.63
N GLU A 375 8.52 -29.37 -13.96
CA GLU A 375 8.59 -29.59 -12.50
C GLU A 375 8.67 -28.27 -11.74
#